data_AF-A4CWC1-F1
#
_entry.id   AF-A4CWC1-F1
#
_cell.length_a   1.000
_cell.length_b   1.000
_cell.length_c   1.000
_cell.angle_alpha   90.00
_cell.angle_beta   90.00
_cell.angle_gamma   90.00
#
_symmetry.space_group_name_H-M   'P 1'
#
loop_
_entity.id
_entity.type
_entity.pdbx_description
1 polymer ?
#
loop_
_entity_poly.entity_id
_entity_poly.type
_entity_poly.pdbx_seq_one_letter_code
_entity_poly.pdbx_strand_id
1 'polypeptide(L)' 'MKQLLLLTLLLLSVPAMAAPKYRVQVRNQFGGWQQYQTVHHLPSASRSAQKRAEQTGKQHRIIDEDGNLVDLLYP' A
#
# COMPACT_ATOMS: atom_id res chain seq x y z
N MET A 1 -21.36 -7.41 -45.24
CA MET A 1 -21.36 -6.39 -44.17
C MET A 1 -21.58 -7.03 -42.78
N LYS A 2 -20.73 -7.96 -42.34
CA LYS A 2 -20.87 -8.60 -41.01
C LYS A 2 -19.54 -8.89 -40.29
N GLN A 3 -18.39 -8.63 -40.92
CA GLN A 3 -17.08 -8.93 -40.32
C GLN A 3 -16.42 -7.74 -39.62
N LEU A 4 -16.99 -6.53 -39.70
CA LEU A 4 -16.39 -5.32 -39.11
C LEU A 4 -16.80 -5.07 -37.64
N LEU A 5 -17.55 -5.99 -37.03
CA LEU A 5 -18.09 -5.83 -35.66
C LEU A 5 -17.28 -6.57 -34.59
N LEU A 6 -16.37 -7.48 -34.97
CA LEU A 6 -15.54 -8.24 -34.04
C LEU A 6 -14.21 -7.54 -33.69
N LEU A 7 -13.72 -6.61 -34.53
CA LEU A 7 -12.46 -5.91 -34.28
C LEU A 7 -12.57 -4.79 -33.22
N THR A 8 -13.75 -4.22 -33.02
CA THR A 8 -13.97 -3.13 -32.07
C THR A 8 -14.02 -3.58 -30.61
N LEU A 9 -14.25 -4.88 -30.34
CA LEU A 9 -14.31 -5.41 -28.97
C LEU A 9 -12.93 -5.69 -28.36
N LEU A 10 -11.86 -5.75 -29.17
CA LEU A 10 -10.50 -6.09 -28.72
C LEU A 10 -9.70 -4.89 -28.18
N LEU A 11 -10.18 -3.66 -28.39
CA LEU A 11 -9.46 -2.42 -28.00
C LEU A 11 -9.92 -1.83 -26.65
N LEU A 12 -10.87 -2.47 -25.97
CA LEU A 12 -11.39 -2.04 -24.66
C LEU A 12 -10.78 -2.83 -23.50
N SER A 13 -9.49 -3.17 -23.56
CA SER A 13 -8.78 -3.66 -22.38
C SER A 13 -8.57 -2.50 -21.41
N VAL A 14 -9.58 -2.21 -20.59
CA VAL A 14 -9.41 -1.29 -19.45
C VAL A 14 -8.35 -1.90 -18.55
N PRO A 15 -7.23 -1.21 -18.27
CA PRO A 15 -6.28 -1.71 -17.29
C PRO A 15 -7.05 -1.82 -15.97
N ALA A 16 -7.04 -3.01 -15.36
CA ALA A 16 -7.62 -3.19 -14.05
C ALA A 16 -6.96 -2.17 -13.11
N MET A 17 -7.72 -1.19 -12.64
CA MET A 17 -7.25 -0.21 -11.67
C MET A 17 -6.95 -0.95 -10.38
N ALA A 18 -5.69 -1.36 -10.20
CA ALA A 18 -5.24 -2.01 -8.99
C ALA A 18 -5.33 -1.00 -7.85
N ALA A 19 -6.05 -1.37 -6.79
CA ALA A 19 -6.14 -0.54 -5.60
C ALA A 19 -4.72 -0.38 -5.00
N PRO A 20 -4.29 0.86 -4.68
CA PRO A 20 -2.96 1.10 -4.14
C PRO A 20 -2.74 0.24 -2.89
N LYS A 21 -1.55 -0.33 -2.76
CA LYS A 21 -1.21 -1.28 -1.70
C LYS A 21 -0.10 -0.70 -0.84
N TYR A 22 -0.40 -0.47 0.42
CA TYR A 22 0.54 0.06 1.41
C TYR A 22 0.95 -1.03 2.38
N ARG A 23 2.23 -1.07 2.73
CA ARG A 23 2.78 -1.98 3.74
C ARG A 23 3.22 -1.15 4.93
N VAL A 24 2.62 -1.43 6.08
CA VAL A 24 3.07 -0.85 7.34
C VAL A 24 4.13 -1.76 7.93
N GLN A 25 5.25 -1.17 8.34
CA GLN A 25 6.38 -1.85 8.93
C GLN A 25 6.71 -1.23 10.28
N VAL A 26 7.24 -2.05 11.19
CA VAL A 26 7.69 -1.64 12.52
C VAL A 26 9.21 -1.77 12.61
N ARG A 27 9.85 -0.84 13.31
CA ARG A 27 11.29 -0.89 13.57
C ARG A 27 11.59 -1.93 14.63
N ASN A 28 12.55 -2.80 14.34
CA ASN A 28 13.02 -3.82 15.26
C ASN A 28 14.22 -3.33 16.11
N GLN A 29 14.63 -4.15 17.07
CA GLN A 29 15.74 -3.83 17.98
C GLN A 29 17.11 -3.70 17.31
N PHE A 30 17.29 -4.28 16.11
CA PHE A 30 18.53 -4.21 15.33
C PHE A 30 18.50 -3.08 14.28
N GLY A 31 17.49 -2.21 14.33
CA GLY A 31 17.32 -1.10 13.40
C GLY A 31 16.74 -1.47 12.04
N GLY A 32 16.40 -2.74 11.82
CA GLY A 32 15.70 -3.21 10.62
C GLY A 32 14.20 -2.99 10.68
N TRP A 33 13.53 -3.18 9.54
CA TRP A 33 12.09 -3.01 9.39
C TRP A 33 11.40 -4.34 9.17
N GLN A 34 10.37 -4.63 9.96
CA GLN A 34 9.57 -5.86 9.85
C GLN A 34 8.17 -5.53 9.39
N GLN A 35 7.65 -6.28 8.43
CA GLN A 35 6.29 -6.09 7.95
C GLN A 35 5.27 -6.45 9.03
N TYR A 36 4.35 -5.53 9.27
CA TYR A 36 3.29 -5.67 10.26
C TYR A 36 1.93 -5.93 9.61
N GLN A 37 1.55 -5.11 8.62
CA GLN A 37 0.28 -5.24 7.93
C GLN A 37 0.34 -4.70 6.51
N THR A 38 -0.58 -5.14 5.66
CA THR A 38 -0.82 -4.59 4.32
C THR A 38 -2.22 -3.97 4.31
N VAL A 39 -2.35 -2.76 3.77
CA VAL A 39 -3.59 -1.97 3.76
C VAL A 39 -3.74 -1.27 2.41
N HIS A 40 -4.97 -1.21 1.88
CA HIS A 40 -5.22 -0.57 0.57
C HIS A 40 -5.70 0.89 0.66
N HIS A 41 -5.85 1.42 1.87
CA HIS A 41 -6.32 2.77 2.16
C HIS A 41 -5.34 3.50 3.07
N LEU A 42 -4.61 4.46 2.52
CA LEU A 42 -3.52 5.17 3.21
C LEU A 42 -3.96 5.84 4.53
N PRO A 43 -5.08 6.59 4.60
CA PRO A 43 -5.50 7.22 5.86
C PRO A 43 -5.80 6.21 6.97
N SER A 44 -6.29 5.02 6.62
CA SER A 44 -6.46 3.94 7.61
C SER A 44 -5.11 3.39 8.05
N ALA A 45 -4.17 3.21 7.12
CA ALA A 45 -2.81 2.79 7.43
C ALA A 45 -2.12 3.77 8.39
N SER A 46 -2.17 5.08 8.14
CA SER A 46 -1.58 6.12 8.99
C SER A 46 -2.18 6.12 10.40
N ARG A 47 -3.52 6.10 10.53
CA ARG A 47 -4.18 6.07 11.85
C ARG A 47 -3.81 4.83 12.66
N SER A 48 -3.83 3.65 12.02
CA SER A 48 -3.47 2.40 12.68
C SER A 48 -2.00 2.38 13.08
N ALA A 49 -1.10 2.82 12.20
CA ALA A 49 0.33 2.83 12.46
C ALA A 49 0.72 3.85 13.55
N GLN A 50 0.11 5.04 13.57
CA GLN A 50 0.34 6.05 14.62
C GLN A 50 -0.09 5.54 15.99
N LYS A 51 -1.33 5.03 16.10
CA LYS A 51 -1.83 4.44 17.35
C LYS A 51 -0.93 3.31 17.86
N ARG A 52 -0.37 2.52 16.95
CA ARG A 52 0.55 1.43 17.32
C ARG A 52 1.92 1.94 17.72
N ALA A 53 2.42 3.02 17.10
CA ALA A 53 3.65 3.66 17.51
C ALA A 53 3.56 4.13 18.96
N GLU A 54 2.50 4.87 19.30
CA GLU A 54 2.18 5.33 20.66
C GLU A 54 2.07 4.16 21.65
N GLN A 55 1.35 3.10 21.29
CA GLN A 55 1.13 1.94 22.17
C GLN A 55 2.39 1.10 22.42
N THR A 56 3.27 1.00 21.44
CA THR A 56 4.43 0.08 21.51
C THR A 56 5.73 0.78 21.83
N GLY A 57 5.78 2.11 21.78
CA GLY A 57 7.03 2.86 21.88
C GLY A 57 7.97 2.63 20.70
N LYS A 58 7.48 2.07 19.59
CA LYS A 58 8.29 1.72 18.41
C LYS A 58 7.96 2.60 17.22
N GLN A 59 8.99 2.96 16.47
CA GLN A 59 8.83 3.65 15.20
C GLN A 59 8.13 2.75 14.17
N HIS A 60 7.17 3.32 13.45
CA HIS A 60 6.48 2.66 12.35
C HIS A 60 6.74 3.43 11.06
N ARG A 61 6.71 2.74 9.92
CA ARG A 61 6.75 3.37 8.61
C ARG A 61 5.71 2.77 7.70
N ILE A 62 5.28 3.54 6.71
CA ILE A 62 4.40 3.11 5.64
C ILE A 62 5.18 3.19 4.35
N ILE A 63 5.22 2.10 3.61
CA ILE A 63 5.78 2.05 2.26
C ILE A 63 4.70 1.71 1.26
N ASP A 64 4.87 2.17 0.02
CA ASP A 64 4.01 1.75 -1.09
C ASP A 64 4.40 0.36 -1.63
N GLU A 65 3.81 -0.04 -2.75
CA GLU A 65 4.08 -1.34 -3.36
C GLU A 65 5.48 -1.46 -3.96
N ASP A 66 6.02 -0.34 -4.45
CA ASP A 66 7.36 -0.21 -5.02
C ASP A 66 8.45 -0.11 -3.94
N GLY A 67 8.03 0.06 -2.67
CA GLY A 67 8.91 0.15 -1.52
C GLY A 67 9.35 1.58 -1.17
N ASN A 68 8.77 2.58 -1.81
CA ASN A 68 9.04 3.98 -1.47
C ASN A 68 8.43 4.32 -0.11
N LEU A 69 9.14 5.15 0.66
CA LEU A 69 8.64 5.64 1.92
C LEU A 69 7.49 6.64 1.68
N VAL A 70 6.33 6.32 2.21
CA VAL A 70 5.14 7.19 2.18
C VAL A 70 5.06 8.01 3.46
N ASP A 71 5.29 7.38 4.61
CA ASP A 71 5.15 8.04 5.91
C ASP A 71 6.05 7.38 6.98
N LEU A 72 6.47 8.16 7.97
CA LEU A 72 7.32 7.73 9.07
C LEU A 72 6.75 8.27 10.39
N LEU A 73 6.37 7.35 11.27
CA LEU A 73 5.56 7.62 12.45
C LEU A 73 6.37 7.31 13.71
N TYR A 74 6.27 8.21 14.68
CA TYR A 74 6.99 8.16 15.95
C TYR A 74 6.01 7.91 17.11
N PRO A 75 6.47 7.26 18.19
CA PRO A 75 5.67 7.06 19.40
C PRO A 75 5.20 8.36 20.06
#